data_AF-A0A6P5T3H1-F1
#
_entry.id   AF-A0A6P5T3H1-F1
#
_cell.length_a   1.000
_cell.length_b   1.000
_cell.length_c   1.000
_cell.angle_alpha   90.00
_cell.angle_beta   90.00
_cell.angle_gamma   90.00
#
_symmetry.space_group_name_H-M   'P 1'
#
loop_
_entity.id
_entity.type
_entity.pdbx_description
1 polymer ?
#
loop_
_entity_poly.entity_id
_entity_poly.type
_entity_poly.pdbx_seq_one_letter_code
_entity_poly.pdbx_strand_id
1 'polypeptide(L)'
;MDGVISANDQQGLVTSFLEIAVGQTADTARQFLQATGWQLEEAIQLFYVGNEAGSIAAAQPPTENIDHLADQTSGANENVVHHGINETVGQLGEDEVRPPMPVIRDVLYDDAALYGSPRARFSQHESGSVIAFRNFEEEMKHPGVWESGQGATSSAETARDNLASLYRPPFKLLFQGSFEKAKGAASVQDKWLLVNLQSTKEFSSHMLNRDTWANEAVSQTIITNFVFWQTYDDTTEGRKVCTYYKLESMPVVLIIDPITGQRMRSWNGMVQPECLLEDLLPFLDSGPRDHHVTLSHKRPRESSLPQPQKTKDETNEEDEEVQRALAASMEGMQETGGISKDKDEIITDKEEETCLAKTPAYPPLPEEPKGDKNLLCRVGVRLPDGRRVQRNFLRTDPIQLLWSFCYSQLKEAETRPFRLTQAIPGASKSLDYDCQSTFEESGLANSMVSVTWE
;
A
#
# COMPACT_ATOMS: atom_id res chain seq x y z
N MET A 1 3.78 24.00 47.50
CA MET A 1 2.74 25.00 47.82
C MET A 1 1.43 24.33 47.48
N ASP A 2 0.88 23.56 48.42
CA ASP A 2 -0.38 22.85 48.21
C ASP A 2 -1.51 23.86 48.28
N GLY A 3 -2.05 24.21 47.11
CA GLY A 3 -3.18 25.11 46.98
C GLY A 3 -4.42 24.46 47.57
N VAL A 4 -4.82 24.89 48.78
CA VAL A 4 -6.07 24.45 49.40
C VAL A 4 -7.23 25.03 48.58
N ILE A 5 -7.89 24.17 47.80
CA ILE A 5 -9.07 24.51 47.00
C ILE A 5 -10.20 24.93 47.94
N SER A 6 -10.89 26.04 47.63
CA SER A 6 -11.97 26.58 48.45
C SER A 6 -13.21 25.67 48.43
N ALA A 7 -13.98 25.66 49.53
CA ALA A 7 -15.19 24.83 49.65
C ALA A 7 -16.24 25.10 48.55
N ASN A 8 -16.27 26.33 48.01
CA ASN A 8 -17.15 26.67 46.88
C ASN A 8 -16.67 26.05 45.57
N ASP A 9 -15.35 26.01 45.34
CA ASP A 9 -14.75 25.41 44.15
C ASP A 9 -14.92 23.89 44.17
N GLN A 10 -14.82 23.29 45.36
CA GLN A 10 -15.13 21.87 45.60
C GLN A 10 -16.57 21.53 45.21
N GLN A 11 -17.53 22.38 45.59
CA GLN A 11 -18.94 22.16 45.25
C GLN A 11 -19.21 22.35 43.74
N GLY A 12 -18.48 23.26 43.09
CA GLY A 12 -18.50 23.42 41.63
C GLY A 12 -18.01 22.17 40.91
N LEU A 13 -16.85 21.62 41.33
CA LEU A 13 -16.28 20.40 40.76
C LEU A 13 -17.19 19.17 40.95
N VAL A 14 -17.82 19.05 42.12
CA VAL A 14 -18.82 17.98 42.37
C VAL A 14 -20.02 18.11 41.44
N THR A 15 -20.47 19.33 41.14
CA THR A 15 -21.59 19.57 40.21
C THR A 15 -21.19 19.19 38.78
N SER A 16 -20.01 19.61 38.32
CA SER A 16 -19.49 19.26 36.99
C SER A 16 -19.25 17.75 36.82
N PHE A 17 -18.82 17.06 37.88
CA PHE A 17 -18.68 15.60 37.84
C PHE A 17 -20.03 14.91 37.67
N LEU A 18 -21.08 15.38 38.38
CA LEU A 18 -22.43 14.80 38.30
C LEU A 18 -23.15 15.08 36.96
N GLU A 19 -22.81 16.17 36.27
CA GLU A 19 -23.30 16.43 34.91
C GLU A 19 -22.82 15.38 33.91
N ILE A 20 -21.63 14.82 34.13
CA ILE A 20 -21.00 13.84 33.23
C ILE A 20 -21.33 12.41 33.69
N ALA A 21 -21.24 12.12 34.98
CA ALA A 21 -21.56 10.83 35.58
C ALA A 21 -23.05 10.75 35.99
N VAL A 22 -23.93 10.72 35.00
CA VAL A 22 -25.39 10.72 35.20
C VAL A 22 -25.84 9.52 36.05
N GLY A 23 -26.56 9.80 37.14
CA GLY A 23 -27.11 8.78 38.05
C GLY A 23 -26.28 8.49 39.29
N GLN A 24 -25.15 9.18 39.50
CA GLN A 24 -24.34 9.06 40.71
C GLN A 24 -24.72 10.06 41.82
N THR A 25 -24.26 9.81 43.04
CA THR A 25 -24.50 10.68 44.19
C THR A 25 -23.35 11.68 44.41
N ALA A 26 -23.63 12.79 45.09
CA ALA A 26 -22.63 13.79 45.44
C ALA A 26 -21.48 13.22 46.30
N ASP A 27 -21.75 12.19 47.09
CA ASP A 27 -20.72 11.55 47.92
C ASP A 27 -19.78 10.68 47.09
N THR A 28 -20.31 9.97 46.08
CA THR A 28 -19.50 9.25 45.08
C THR A 28 -18.60 10.23 44.32
N ALA A 29 -19.16 11.35 43.84
CA ALA A 29 -18.39 12.39 43.15
C ALA A 29 -17.25 12.95 44.02
N ARG A 30 -17.52 13.23 45.31
CA ARG A 30 -16.48 13.66 46.26
C ARG A 30 -15.38 12.62 46.46
N GLN A 31 -15.74 11.34 46.51
CA GLN A 31 -14.76 10.26 46.69
C GLN A 31 -13.79 10.18 45.51
N PHE A 32 -14.29 10.25 44.27
CA PHE A 32 -13.44 10.23 43.08
C PHE A 32 -12.60 11.51 42.96
N LEU A 33 -13.20 12.68 43.21
CA LEU A 33 -12.47 13.95 43.20
C LEU A 33 -11.40 14.02 44.29
N GLN A 34 -11.64 13.50 45.50
CA GLN A 34 -10.61 13.45 46.55
C GLN A 34 -9.48 12.48 46.19
N ALA A 35 -9.78 11.35 45.57
CA ALA A 35 -8.79 10.36 45.15
C ALA A 35 -7.81 10.91 44.08
N THR A 36 -8.25 11.87 43.27
CA THR A 36 -7.45 12.50 42.21
C THR A 36 -6.95 13.89 42.57
N GLY A 37 -7.00 14.28 43.84
CA GLY A 37 -6.52 15.60 44.27
C GLY A 37 -7.32 16.77 43.66
N TRP A 38 -8.63 16.57 43.49
CA TRP A 38 -9.61 17.49 42.91
C TRP A 38 -9.39 17.82 41.43
N GLN A 39 -8.78 16.89 40.68
CA GLN A 39 -8.69 16.95 39.22
C GLN A 39 -9.93 16.27 38.61
N LEU A 40 -10.78 17.05 37.91
CA LEU A 40 -12.07 16.59 37.36
C LEU A 40 -11.90 15.51 36.29
N GLU A 41 -11.05 15.76 35.29
CA GLU A 41 -10.79 14.83 34.18
C GLU A 41 -10.26 13.48 34.67
N GLU A 42 -9.31 13.48 35.61
CA GLU A 42 -8.76 12.24 36.18
C GLU A 42 -9.81 11.50 37.00
N ALA A 43 -10.67 12.22 37.73
CA ALA A 43 -11.76 11.62 38.51
C ALA A 43 -12.78 10.91 37.60
N ILE A 44 -13.12 11.54 36.47
CA ILE A 44 -14.04 10.98 35.48
C ILE A 44 -13.42 9.75 34.81
N GLN A 45 -12.14 9.84 34.44
CA GLN A 45 -11.42 8.71 33.86
C GLN A 45 -11.37 7.53 34.85
N LEU A 46 -11.06 7.79 36.12
CA LEU A 46 -11.03 6.76 37.17
C LEU A 46 -12.42 6.12 37.39
N PHE A 47 -13.49 6.92 37.31
CA PHE A 47 -14.87 6.44 37.40
C PHE A 47 -15.24 5.49 36.25
N TYR A 48 -14.92 5.85 35.00
CA TYR A 48 -15.22 4.99 33.85
C TYR A 48 -14.33 3.74 33.78
N VAL A 49 -13.05 3.86 34.13
CA VAL A 49 -12.13 2.71 34.22
C VAL A 49 -12.59 1.72 35.30
N GLY A 50 -13.12 2.22 36.42
CA GLY A 50 -13.70 1.37 37.48
C GLY A 50 -15.02 0.70 37.08
N ASN A 51 -15.74 1.24 36.09
CA ASN A 51 -17.03 0.70 35.63
C ASN A 51 -16.89 -0.24 34.42
N GLU A 52 -15.82 -0.11 33.63
CA GLU A 52 -15.50 -1.03 32.53
C GLU A 52 -14.88 -2.36 33.01
N ALA A 53 -14.38 -2.42 34.25
CA ALA A 53 -13.80 -3.61 34.86
C ALA A 53 -14.81 -4.36 35.74
N GLY A 54 -15.89 -4.86 35.14
CA GLY A 54 -16.71 -5.95 35.71
C GLY A 54 -17.65 -5.56 36.86
N SER A 55 -18.87 -6.09 36.77
CA SER A 55 -19.80 -6.15 37.90
C SER A 55 -19.12 -6.75 39.13
N ILE A 56 -18.83 -5.92 40.12
CA ILE A 56 -18.53 -6.39 41.48
C ILE A 56 -19.76 -6.12 42.32
N ALA A 57 -20.41 -7.24 42.65
CA ALA A 57 -21.53 -7.34 43.57
C ALA A 57 -21.25 -6.57 44.86
N ALA A 58 -22.26 -5.80 45.29
CA ALA A 58 -22.36 -5.34 46.67
C ALA A 58 -22.35 -6.55 47.61
N ALA A 59 -21.48 -6.50 48.61
CA ALA A 59 -21.41 -7.50 49.67
C ALA A 59 -22.72 -7.52 50.48
N GLN A 60 -23.34 -8.71 50.58
CA GLN A 60 -24.29 -9.06 51.64
C GLN A 60 -23.73 -10.23 52.47
N PRO A 61 -24.03 -10.32 53.78
CA PRO A 61 -23.41 -11.29 54.68
C PRO A 61 -24.05 -12.69 54.55
N PRO A 62 -23.37 -13.77 55.03
CA PRO A 62 -23.72 -15.13 54.70
C PRO A 62 -24.81 -15.70 55.62
N THR A 63 -25.73 -16.48 55.05
CA THR A 63 -26.53 -17.47 55.81
C THR A 63 -26.59 -18.79 55.05
N GLU A 64 -26.77 -19.84 55.83
CA GLU A 64 -26.33 -21.22 55.64
C GLU A 64 -27.25 -22.10 54.77
N ASN A 65 -26.61 -23.09 54.12
CA ASN A 65 -27.02 -24.50 53.92
C ASN A 65 -28.36 -24.93 53.24
N ILE A 66 -28.17 -25.60 52.08
CA ILE A 66 -28.51 -27.00 51.72
C ILE A 66 -29.99 -27.43 51.40
N ASP A 67 -30.08 -28.09 50.22
CA ASP A 67 -31.00 -29.12 49.67
C ASP A 67 -32.51 -28.88 49.49
N HIS A 68 -33.03 -29.10 48.27
CA HIS A 68 -33.54 -30.41 47.85
C HIS A 68 -34.01 -30.47 46.37
N LEU A 69 -33.94 -31.71 45.88
CA LEU A 69 -34.15 -32.30 44.54
C LEU A 69 -35.62 -32.33 44.05
N ALA A 70 -35.73 -32.66 42.75
CA ALA A 70 -36.81 -33.42 42.06
C ALA A 70 -38.06 -32.65 41.57
N ASP A 71 -38.76 -33.00 40.49
CA ASP A 71 -38.58 -33.86 39.30
C ASP A 71 -39.92 -33.73 38.51
N GLN A 72 -39.91 -34.09 37.21
CA GLN A 72 -41.07 -34.54 36.42
C GLN A 72 -42.24 -33.58 36.10
N THR A 73 -43.01 -33.64 35.00
CA THR A 73 -43.00 -34.18 33.63
C THR A 73 -44.37 -33.78 33.03
N SER A 74 -44.47 -33.72 31.69
CA SER A 74 -45.73 -33.88 30.89
C SER A 74 -46.78 -32.76 30.94
N GLY A 75 -47.48 -32.38 29.87
CA GLY A 75 -47.54 -32.85 28.50
C GLY A 75 -48.82 -32.32 27.82
N ALA A 76 -48.72 -32.16 26.50
CA ALA A 76 -49.75 -32.37 25.48
C ALA A 76 -50.96 -31.42 25.28
N ASN A 77 -51.10 -31.03 23.99
CA ASN A 77 -52.32 -30.94 23.17
C ASN A 77 -53.29 -29.75 23.41
N GLU A 78 -53.96 -29.15 22.42
CA GLU A 78 -54.07 -29.35 20.97
C GLU A 78 -54.83 -28.14 20.37
N ASN A 79 -54.47 -27.76 19.13
CA ASN A 79 -55.34 -27.46 17.98
C ASN A 79 -56.34 -26.26 17.93
N VAL A 80 -56.13 -25.44 16.85
CA VAL A 80 -57.11 -25.14 15.75
C VAL A 80 -58.17 -24.04 16.06
N VAL A 81 -58.53 -23.03 15.23
CA VAL A 81 -58.25 -22.58 13.84
C VAL A 81 -59.01 -21.24 13.55
N HIS A 82 -58.52 -20.48 12.55
CA HIS A 82 -59.17 -19.52 11.61
C HIS A 82 -59.77 -18.13 11.98
N HIS A 83 -59.09 -17.10 11.41
CA HIS A 83 -59.52 -16.15 10.35
C HIS A 83 -60.49 -14.99 10.65
N GLY A 84 -59.99 -13.74 10.52
CA GLY A 84 -60.50 -12.84 9.48
C GLY A 84 -61.03 -11.44 9.86
N ILE A 85 -60.16 -10.42 9.68
CA ILE A 85 -60.38 -9.08 9.06
C ILE A 85 -61.13 -7.95 9.83
N ASN A 86 -60.37 -6.84 10.07
CA ASN A 86 -60.66 -5.38 10.17
C ASN A 86 -61.88 -4.85 10.98
N GLU A 87 -61.89 -3.70 11.67
CA GLU A 87 -61.01 -2.54 11.80
C GLU A 87 -61.46 -1.71 13.03
N THR A 88 -60.59 -0.81 13.52
CA THR A 88 -60.83 0.47 14.24
C THR A 88 -61.13 0.56 15.75
N VAL A 89 -60.15 1.20 16.43
CA VAL A 89 -60.21 2.17 17.56
C VAL A 89 -60.40 1.67 19.00
N GLY A 90 -59.42 1.97 19.87
CA GLY A 90 -59.65 2.16 21.31
C GLY A 90 -58.57 1.64 22.28
N GLN A 91 -57.64 2.52 22.65
CA GLN A 91 -57.14 2.83 24.01
C GLN A 91 -57.10 1.75 25.15
N LEU A 92 -55.92 1.70 25.79
CA LEU A 92 -55.58 1.23 27.16
C LEU A 92 -55.44 -0.28 27.43
N GLY A 93 -54.27 -0.66 27.98
CA GLY A 93 -54.12 -1.86 28.82
C GLY A 93 -52.98 -2.79 28.44
N GLU A 94 -51.89 -2.68 29.19
CA GLU A 94 -51.05 -3.77 29.73
C GLU A 94 -50.55 -4.94 28.84
N ASP A 95 -49.21 -5.04 28.82
CA ASP A 95 -48.40 -6.26 28.62
C ASP A 95 -48.50 -7.00 27.28
N GLU A 96 -48.09 -6.34 26.19
CA GLU A 96 -47.81 -7.01 24.91
C GLU A 96 -46.37 -7.56 24.90
N VAL A 97 -46.21 -8.82 25.31
CA VAL A 97 -45.00 -9.60 25.04
C VAL A 97 -44.85 -9.76 23.52
N ARG A 98 -43.80 -9.17 22.97
CA ARG A 98 -43.44 -9.23 21.54
C ARG A 98 -43.42 -10.69 21.04
N PRO A 99 -44.11 -11.04 19.94
CA PRO A 99 -44.13 -12.42 19.46
C PRO A 99 -42.75 -12.89 19.00
N PRO A 100 -42.45 -14.20 19.13
CA PRO A 100 -41.19 -14.76 18.64
C PRO A 100 -41.08 -14.57 17.12
N MET A 101 -39.89 -14.25 16.64
CA MET A 101 -39.65 -14.08 15.21
C MET A 101 -40.00 -15.35 14.44
N PRO A 102 -40.66 -15.24 13.27
CA PRO A 102 -40.98 -16.40 12.45
C PRO A 102 -39.69 -17.05 11.92
N VAL A 103 -39.67 -18.38 11.94
CA VAL A 103 -38.54 -19.15 11.41
C VAL A 103 -38.66 -19.21 9.89
N ILE A 104 -37.77 -18.50 9.21
CA ILE A 104 -37.63 -18.51 7.75
C ILE A 104 -36.62 -19.61 7.38
N ARG A 105 -36.95 -20.44 6.38
CA ARG A 105 -36.02 -21.38 5.75
C ARG A 105 -35.75 -20.89 4.34
N ASP A 106 -34.63 -20.19 4.15
CA ASP A 106 -34.14 -19.83 2.83
C ASP A 106 -33.15 -20.89 2.31
N VAL A 107 -33.26 -21.19 1.02
CA VAL A 107 -32.30 -22.05 0.31
C VAL A 107 -31.22 -21.16 -0.26
N LEU A 108 -29.95 -21.46 0.07
CA LEU A 108 -28.80 -20.67 -0.36
C LEU A 108 -28.52 -20.92 -1.86
N TYR A 109 -29.11 -20.10 -2.72
CA TYR A 109 -28.60 -19.92 -4.07
C TYR A 109 -28.01 -18.53 -4.22
N ASP A 110 -26.74 -18.55 -4.61
CA ASP A 110 -25.87 -17.44 -4.98
C ASP A 110 -26.34 -16.90 -6.33
N ASP A 111 -27.15 -15.83 -6.32
CA ASP A 111 -27.18 -14.80 -7.38
C ASP A 111 -28.23 -13.73 -7.05
N ALA A 112 -27.80 -12.48 -6.88
CA ALA A 112 -28.71 -11.35 -6.72
C ALA A 112 -28.15 -10.08 -7.37
N ALA A 113 -27.94 -10.14 -8.68
CA ALA A 113 -28.13 -8.99 -9.54
C ALA A 113 -29.61 -8.96 -9.99
N LEU A 114 -30.23 -7.77 -9.90
CA LEU A 114 -31.50 -7.36 -10.51
C LEU A 114 -32.80 -7.77 -9.77
N TYR A 115 -33.35 -6.84 -8.97
CA TYR A 115 -34.68 -6.21 -9.16
C TYR A 115 -34.98 -5.24 -7.99
N GLY A 116 -35.54 -4.07 -8.29
CA GLY A 116 -35.59 -2.91 -7.40
C GLY A 116 -36.89 -2.63 -6.62
N SER A 117 -36.71 -1.76 -5.61
CA SER A 117 -37.66 -0.82 -4.96
C SER A 117 -38.46 -1.29 -3.71
N PRO A 118 -38.90 -0.37 -2.80
CA PRO A 118 -38.04 0.23 -1.77
C PRO A 118 -38.70 0.25 -0.36
N ARG A 119 -38.01 -0.21 0.70
CA ARG A 119 -38.40 0.14 2.08
C ARG A 119 -37.20 0.31 3.02
N ALA A 120 -37.06 1.54 3.52
CA ALA A 120 -36.45 2.01 4.76
C ALA A 120 -35.23 1.24 5.34
N ARG A 121 -34.05 1.82 5.06
CA ARG A 121 -32.88 2.01 5.93
C ARG A 121 -32.73 1.08 7.14
N PHE A 122 -31.90 0.06 6.97
CA PHE A 122 -30.73 -0.06 7.84
C PHE A 122 -29.51 0.02 6.93
N SER A 123 -28.85 1.18 6.95
CA SER A 123 -27.50 1.30 6.42
C SER A 123 -26.67 0.27 7.18
N GLN A 124 -26.19 -0.76 6.49
CA GLN A 124 -24.97 -1.40 6.97
C GLN A 124 -23.98 -0.26 7.14
N HIS A 125 -23.41 -0.13 8.33
CA HIS A 125 -22.31 0.77 8.57
C HIS A 125 -21.16 0.32 7.66
N GLU A 126 -21.07 0.90 6.46
CA GLU A 126 -19.83 0.97 5.72
C GLU A 126 -18.91 1.84 6.58
N SER A 127 -18.17 1.18 7.46
CA SER A 127 -17.15 1.77 8.33
C SER A 127 -15.94 2.19 7.47
N GLY A 128 -16.15 3.13 6.55
CA GLY A 128 -15.18 3.61 5.57
C GLY A 128 -14.40 4.84 6.01
N SER A 129 -14.52 5.29 7.26
CA SER A 129 -13.78 6.46 7.73
C SER A 129 -13.20 6.28 9.12
N VAL A 130 -11.89 6.55 9.21
CA VAL A 130 -11.11 6.65 10.44
C VAL A 130 -11.43 7.95 11.19
N ILE A 131 -12.01 8.93 10.50
CA ILE A 131 -12.45 10.18 11.13
C ILE A 131 -13.92 10.00 11.49
N ALA A 132 -14.17 9.85 12.79
CA ALA A 132 -15.51 9.86 13.34
C ALA A 132 -16.29 11.04 12.72
N PHE A 133 -17.45 10.75 12.12
CA PHE A 133 -18.38 11.70 11.50
C PHE A 133 -18.05 12.26 10.09
N ARG A 134 -17.03 11.79 9.37
CA ARG A 134 -16.78 12.22 7.97
C ARG A 134 -16.60 11.06 7.00
N ASN A 135 -17.50 10.91 6.02
CA ASN A 135 -17.37 9.90 4.97
C ASN A 135 -16.71 10.51 3.72
N PHE A 136 -15.41 10.26 3.52
CA PHE A 136 -14.68 10.78 2.36
C PHE A 136 -15.19 10.20 1.03
N GLU A 137 -15.74 8.99 1.02
CA GLU A 137 -16.31 8.38 -0.18
C GLU A 137 -17.60 9.09 -0.60
N GLU A 138 -18.41 9.51 0.36
CA GLU A 138 -19.60 10.32 0.11
C GLU A 138 -19.21 11.74 -0.32
N GLU A 139 -18.17 12.30 0.29
CA GLU A 139 -17.60 13.60 -0.11
C GLU A 139 -17.18 13.54 -1.60
N MET A 140 -16.47 12.50 -2.05
CA MET A 140 -16.08 12.27 -3.47
C MET A 140 -17.24 12.35 -4.48
N LYS A 141 -18.46 12.01 -4.07
CA LYS A 141 -19.65 11.98 -4.94
C LYS A 141 -20.24 13.38 -5.18
N HIS A 142 -19.76 14.41 -4.46
CA HIS A 142 -20.26 15.79 -4.56
C HIS A 142 -19.17 16.81 -4.94
N PRO A 143 -18.74 16.89 -6.23
CA PRO A 143 -17.71 17.80 -6.75
C PRO A 143 -17.94 19.32 -6.57
N GLY A 144 -19.08 19.77 -6.06
CA GLY A 144 -19.42 21.21 -5.97
C GLY A 144 -19.18 21.88 -4.62
N VAL A 145 -18.85 21.13 -3.56
CA VAL A 145 -18.80 21.64 -2.17
C VAL A 145 -17.38 22.05 -1.74
N TRP A 146 -16.38 21.86 -2.60
CA TRP A 146 -14.95 21.88 -2.23
C TRP A 146 -14.29 23.25 -2.18
N GLU A 147 -14.93 24.30 -2.68
CA GLU A 147 -14.46 25.68 -2.51
C GLU A 147 -15.14 26.30 -1.29
N SER A 148 -14.69 25.91 -0.10
CA SER A 148 -14.95 26.72 1.09
C SER A 148 -14.00 27.91 1.09
N GLY A 149 -14.38 28.93 0.34
CA GLY A 149 -13.81 30.27 0.42
C GLY A 149 -14.17 30.93 1.76
N GLN A 150 -13.12 31.32 2.50
CA GLN A 150 -13.06 32.47 3.41
C GLN A 150 -14.36 32.86 4.16
N GLY A 151 -14.40 32.49 5.44
CA GLY A 151 -15.22 33.20 6.43
C GLY A 151 -16.12 32.31 7.27
N ALA A 152 -15.56 31.57 8.21
CA ALA A 152 -16.34 31.01 9.31
C ALA A 152 -15.52 31.09 10.60
N THR A 153 -16.13 31.69 11.62
CA THR A 153 -15.54 32.08 12.89
C THR A 153 -15.13 30.87 13.74
N SER A 154 -13.98 30.99 14.40
CA SER A 154 -13.29 29.98 15.19
C SER A 154 -14.15 29.31 16.27
N SER A 155 -14.55 28.05 16.04
CA SER A 155 -15.00 27.08 17.05
C SER A 155 -14.05 25.86 17.07
N ALA A 156 -13.97 25.13 18.18
CA ALA A 156 -13.14 23.93 18.30
C ALA A 156 -13.49 22.84 17.26
N GLU A 157 -14.72 22.84 16.74
CA GLU A 157 -15.17 21.96 15.66
C GLU A 157 -14.55 22.32 14.31
N THR A 158 -14.47 23.62 13.96
CA THR A 158 -13.74 24.08 12.76
C THR A 158 -12.25 23.77 12.80
N ALA A 159 -11.62 23.75 13.98
CA ALA A 159 -10.20 23.40 14.11
C ALA A 159 -9.94 21.90 13.85
N ARG A 160 -10.83 21.02 14.34
CA ARG A 160 -10.78 19.57 14.04
C ARG A 160 -11.07 19.30 12.57
N ASP A 161 -12.05 19.99 12.00
CA ASP A 161 -12.37 19.94 10.58
C ASP A 161 -11.21 20.42 9.69
N ASN A 162 -10.42 21.38 10.17
CA ASN A 162 -9.22 21.86 9.50
C ASN A 162 -8.10 20.81 9.52
N LEU A 163 -7.84 20.14 10.65
CA LEU A 163 -6.83 19.06 10.67
C LEU A 163 -7.25 17.84 9.85
N ALA A 164 -8.51 17.44 9.93
CA ALA A 164 -9.07 16.37 9.12
C ALA A 164 -8.97 16.67 7.61
N SER A 165 -9.02 17.96 7.23
CA SER A 165 -8.90 18.39 5.84
C SER A 165 -7.57 18.04 5.20
N LEU A 166 -6.50 17.97 6.00
CA LEU A 166 -5.14 17.66 5.53
C LEU A 166 -5.01 16.24 4.98
N TYR A 167 -5.88 15.32 5.43
CA TYR A 167 -5.84 13.91 5.07
C TYR A 167 -6.85 13.55 3.97
N ARG A 168 -7.53 14.54 3.40
CA ARG A 168 -8.52 14.35 2.34
C ARG A 168 -7.88 13.83 1.05
N PRO A 169 -8.56 12.94 0.32
CA PRO A 169 -8.18 12.59 -1.04
C PRO A 169 -7.96 13.82 -1.94
N PRO A 170 -7.06 13.75 -2.93
CA PRO A 170 -6.73 14.88 -3.79
C PRO A 170 -7.77 15.03 -4.92
N PHE A 171 -8.98 15.49 -4.62
CA PHE A 171 -10.12 15.48 -5.56
C PHE A 171 -9.86 16.15 -6.91
N LYS A 172 -8.99 17.16 -6.96
CA LYS A 172 -8.61 17.84 -8.21
C LYS A 172 -7.82 16.94 -9.18
N LEU A 173 -7.14 15.93 -8.65
CA LEU A 173 -6.36 14.96 -9.44
C LEU A 173 -7.22 13.77 -9.90
N LEU A 174 -8.29 13.46 -9.16
CA LEU A 174 -9.01 12.20 -9.27
C LEU A 174 -9.82 12.10 -10.56
N PHE A 175 -9.51 11.06 -11.33
CA PHE A 175 -10.39 10.59 -12.39
C PHE A 175 -11.64 9.92 -11.78
N GLN A 176 -12.81 10.40 -12.17
CA GLN A 176 -14.08 9.84 -11.72
C GLN A 176 -14.52 8.68 -12.64
N GLY A 177 -14.59 7.48 -12.09
CA GLY A 177 -15.11 6.31 -12.81
C GLY A 177 -14.50 4.99 -12.31
N SER A 178 -14.86 3.91 -13.00
CA SER A 178 -14.27 2.58 -12.77
C SER A 178 -12.83 2.51 -13.29
N PHE A 179 -12.11 1.49 -12.85
CA PHE A 179 -10.74 1.23 -13.30
C PHE A 179 -10.65 1.12 -14.83
N GLU A 180 -11.62 0.44 -15.45
CA GLU A 180 -11.67 0.27 -16.90
C GLU A 180 -11.88 1.60 -17.64
N LYS A 181 -12.73 2.50 -17.10
CA LYS A 181 -12.92 3.85 -17.67
C LYS A 181 -11.66 4.68 -17.56
N ALA A 182 -10.95 4.60 -16.42
CA ALA A 182 -9.68 5.31 -16.23
C ALA A 182 -8.62 4.81 -17.22
N LYS A 183 -8.52 3.48 -17.41
CA LYS A 183 -7.63 2.86 -18.39
C LYS A 183 -7.96 3.28 -19.82
N GLY A 184 -9.24 3.30 -20.18
CA GLY A 184 -9.69 3.78 -21.49
C GLY A 184 -9.36 5.25 -21.73
N ALA A 185 -9.60 6.11 -20.74
CA ALA A 185 -9.27 7.54 -20.82
C ALA A 185 -7.76 7.77 -20.97
N ALA A 186 -6.94 7.04 -20.21
CA ALA A 186 -5.48 7.08 -20.31
C ALA A 186 -4.98 6.66 -21.70
N SER A 187 -5.57 5.59 -22.28
CA SER A 187 -5.23 5.12 -23.64
C SER A 187 -5.60 6.13 -24.74
N VAL A 188 -6.75 6.83 -24.59
CA VAL A 188 -7.20 7.85 -25.54
C VAL A 188 -6.35 9.12 -25.43
N GLN A 189 -5.99 9.53 -24.22
CA GLN A 189 -5.16 10.72 -23.98
C GLN A 189 -3.67 10.49 -24.18
N ASP A 190 -3.25 9.25 -24.46
CA ASP A 190 -1.84 8.83 -24.50
C ASP A 190 -1.06 9.23 -23.24
N LYS A 191 -1.70 9.05 -22.08
CA LYS A 191 -1.13 9.30 -20.76
C LYS A 191 -0.97 8.00 -20.00
N TRP A 192 0.05 7.91 -19.16
CA TRP A 192 0.20 6.77 -18.24
C TRP A 192 -0.90 6.77 -17.17
N LEU A 193 -1.32 5.59 -16.74
CA LEU A 193 -2.32 5.44 -15.67
C LEU A 193 -1.60 5.33 -14.32
N LEU A 194 -1.78 6.32 -13.44
CA LEU A 194 -1.26 6.31 -12.08
C LEU A 194 -2.36 5.87 -11.12
N VAL A 195 -2.19 4.71 -10.50
CA VAL A 195 -3.17 4.11 -9.59
C VAL A 195 -2.68 4.22 -8.16
N ASN A 196 -3.52 4.76 -7.28
CA ASN A 196 -3.29 4.83 -5.84
C ASN A 196 -4.32 3.96 -5.10
N LEU A 197 -3.89 2.80 -4.59
CA LEU A 197 -4.70 1.96 -3.71
C LEU A 197 -4.42 2.29 -2.26
N GLN A 198 -5.48 2.62 -1.53
CA GLN A 198 -5.42 2.98 -0.11
C GLN A 198 -6.20 1.98 0.74
N SER A 199 -5.86 1.94 2.02
CA SER A 199 -6.66 1.24 3.03
C SER A 199 -7.01 2.22 4.14
N THR A 200 -8.27 2.19 4.58
CA THR A 200 -8.74 2.93 5.77
C THR A 200 -8.11 2.40 7.06
N LYS A 201 -7.50 1.22 7.03
CA LYS A 201 -6.85 0.61 8.19
C LYS A 201 -5.40 1.05 8.36
N GLU A 202 -4.81 1.66 7.33
CA GLU A 202 -3.38 1.97 7.28
C GLU A 202 -3.15 3.50 7.29
N PHE A 203 -2.46 3.99 8.31
CA PHE A 203 -2.19 5.42 8.47
C PHE A 203 -1.32 5.99 7.33
N SER A 204 -0.43 5.16 6.78
CA SER A 204 0.40 5.55 5.63
C SER A 204 -0.44 5.99 4.42
N SER A 205 -1.66 5.46 4.24
CA SER A 205 -2.60 5.91 3.20
C SER A 205 -2.98 7.38 3.37
N HIS A 206 -3.20 7.83 4.61
CA HIS A 206 -3.52 9.22 4.92
C HIS A 206 -2.31 10.12 4.77
N MET A 207 -1.11 9.64 5.11
CA MET A 207 0.13 10.38 4.91
C MET A 207 0.37 10.67 3.42
N LEU A 208 0.05 9.75 2.51
CA LEU A 208 0.12 10.00 1.07
C LEU A 208 -0.74 11.20 0.66
N ASN A 209 -1.96 11.32 1.20
CA ASN A 209 -2.84 12.46 0.92
C ASN A 209 -2.24 13.78 1.40
N ARG A 210 -1.70 13.80 2.62
CA ARG A 210 -1.16 15.01 3.26
C ARG A 210 0.17 15.46 2.67
N ASP A 211 1.09 14.53 2.47
CA ASP A 211 2.48 14.85 2.18
C ASP A 211 2.77 14.72 0.68
N THR A 212 2.26 13.67 0.02
CA THR A 212 2.56 13.36 -1.39
C THR A 212 1.61 14.03 -2.36
N TRP A 213 0.32 13.80 -2.22
CA TRP A 213 -0.67 14.29 -3.19
C TRP A 213 -1.01 15.77 -2.99
N ALA A 214 -0.89 16.31 -1.78
CA ALA A 214 -1.04 17.74 -1.54
C ALA A 214 0.17 18.57 -2.00
N ASN A 215 1.31 17.94 -2.29
CA ASN A 215 2.47 18.65 -2.83
C ASN A 215 2.13 19.21 -4.23
N GLU A 216 2.37 20.51 -4.41
CA GLU A 216 2.00 21.22 -5.65
C GLU A 216 2.76 20.70 -6.87
N ALA A 217 4.07 20.42 -6.74
CA ALA A 217 4.88 19.91 -7.85
C ALA A 217 4.42 18.51 -8.29
N VAL A 218 4.12 17.62 -7.33
CA VAL A 218 3.53 16.30 -7.60
C VAL A 218 2.17 16.45 -8.28
N SER A 219 1.28 17.26 -7.70
CA SER A 219 -0.05 17.52 -8.25
C SER A 219 0.00 18.01 -9.70
N GLN A 220 0.81 19.01 -10.00
CA GLN A 220 0.92 19.57 -11.36
C GLN A 220 1.51 18.55 -12.35
N THR A 221 2.50 17.78 -11.92
CA THR A 221 3.11 16.73 -12.73
C THR A 221 2.08 15.66 -13.09
N ILE A 222 1.26 15.24 -12.11
CA ILE A 222 0.20 14.26 -12.29
C ILE A 222 -0.89 14.78 -13.24
N ILE A 223 -1.42 15.99 -13.01
CA ILE A 223 -2.46 16.60 -13.87
C ILE A 223 -2.00 16.65 -15.33
N THR A 224 -0.75 17.03 -15.55
CA THR A 224 -0.21 17.25 -16.88
C THR A 224 0.01 15.94 -17.63
N ASN A 225 0.60 14.93 -16.97
CA ASN A 225 1.17 13.76 -17.68
C ASN A 225 0.43 12.44 -17.41
N PHE A 226 -0.38 12.35 -16.37
CA PHE A 226 -1.00 11.10 -15.93
C PHE A 226 -2.52 11.20 -15.89
N VAL A 227 -3.19 10.05 -15.95
CA VAL A 227 -4.56 9.88 -15.45
C VAL A 227 -4.44 9.29 -14.06
N PHE A 228 -4.88 10.02 -13.04
CA PHE A 228 -4.79 9.57 -11.65
C PHE A 228 -6.09 8.93 -11.18
N TRP A 229 -6.02 7.69 -10.73
CA TRP A 229 -7.17 6.94 -10.23
C TRP A 229 -6.88 6.42 -8.83
N GLN A 230 -7.79 6.67 -7.90
CA GLN A 230 -7.66 6.24 -6.51
C GLN A 230 -8.88 5.40 -6.11
N THR A 231 -8.63 4.36 -5.32
CA THR A 231 -9.68 3.54 -4.73
C THR A 231 -9.23 2.97 -3.39
N TYR A 232 -10.18 2.50 -2.58
CA TYR A 232 -9.90 1.73 -1.37
C TYR A 232 -9.85 0.23 -1.64
N ASP A 233 -9.07 -0.48 -0.84
CA ASP A 233 -8.86 -1.93 -0.92
C ASP A 233 -10.11 -2.77 -0.63
N ASP A 234 -11.05 -2.25 0.15
CA ASP A 234 -12.33 -2.89 0.50
C ASP A 234 -13.40 -2.81 -0.61
N THR A 235 -13.29 -1.81 -1.49
CA THR A 235 -14.19 -1.66 -2.65
C THR A 235 -14.10 -2.83 -3.62
N THR A 236 -15.16 -3.07 -4.40
CA THR A 236 -15.18 -4.14 -5.41
C THR A 236 -14.12 -3.94 -6.48
N GLU A 237 -13.87 -2.70 -6.89
CA GLU A 237 -12.84 -2.37 -7.88
C GLU A 237 -11.43 -2.52 -7.29
N GLY A 238 -11.21 -2.05 -6.06
CA GLY A 238 -9.95 -2.22 -5.34
C GLY A 238 -9.56 -3.67 -5.20
N ARG A 239 -10.48 -4.53 -4.72
CA ARG A 239 -10.23 -5.98 -4.61
C ARG A 239 -9.81 -6.63 -5.92
N LYS A 240 -10.46 -6.27 -7.05
CA LYS A 240 -10.07 -6.78 -8.38
C LYS A 240 -8.64 -6.38 -8.74
N VAL A 241 -8.26 -5.12 -8.51
CA VAL A 241 -6.90 -4.61 -8.77
C VAL A 241 -5.88 -5.31 -7.87
N CYS A 242 -6.18 -5.49 -6.57
CA CYS A 242 -5.34 -6.24 -5.64
C CYS A 242 -5.09 -7.68 -6.13
N THR A 243 -6.14 -8.39 -6.53
CA THR A 243 -6.02 -9.76 -7.04
C THR A 243 -5.24 -9.82 -8.35
N TYR A 244 -5.52 -8.92 -9.29
CA TYR A 244 -4.88 -8.92 -10.62
C TYR A 244 -3.38 -8.64 -10.53
N TYR A 245 -2.96 -7.65 -9.73
CA TYR A 245 -1.55 -7.27 -9.57
C TYR A 245 -0.85 -7.95 -8.39
N LYS A 246 -1.53 -8.87 -7.67
CA LYS A 246 -1.02 -9.59 -6.49
C LYS A 246 -0.46 -8.65 -5.42
N LEU A 247 -1.30 -7.72 -4.97
CA LEU A 247 -0.94 -6.74 -3.95
C LEU A 247 -1.28 -7.30 -2.56
N GLU A 248 -0.30 -7.35 -1.68
CA GLU A 248 -0.42 -7.96 -0.34
C GLU A 248 -0.34 -6.92 0.81
N SER A 249 0.15 -5.73 0.53
CA SER A 249 0.28 -4.62 1.49
C SER A 249 -0.40 -3.37 0.95
N MET A 250 -0.66 -2.42 1.85
CA MET A 250 -1.25 -1.12 1.55
C MET A 250 -0.48 -0.02 2.27
N PRO A 251 -0.53 1.24 1.79
CA PRO A 251 -1.01 1.64 0.46
C PRO A 251 -0.07 1.15 -0.66
N VAL A 252 -0.55 1.15 -1.90
CA VAL A 252 0.26 0.85 -3.09
C VAL A 252 0.01 1.88 -4.17
N VAL A 253 1.09 2.40 -4.74
CA VAL A 253 1.04 3.26 -5.93
C VAL A 253 1.58 2.46 -7.12
N LEU A 254 0.89 2.50 -8.27
CA LEU A 254 1.27 1.79 -9.49
C LEU A 254 1.29 2.73 -10.69
N ILE A 255 2.29 2.60 -11.56
CA ILE A 255 2.20 3.07 -12.94
C ILE A 255 1.79 1.89 -13.81
N ILE A 256 0.71 2.06 -14.55
CA ILE A 256 0.16 1.05 -15.45
C ILE A 256 0.18 1.58 -16.88
N ASP A 257 0.63 0.73 -17.79
CA ASP A 257 0.45 0.93 -19.22
C ASP A 257 -1.04 0.73 -19.57
N PRO A 258 -1.75 1.77 -20.04
CA PRO A 258 -3.18 1.65 -20.32
C PRO A 258 -3.51 0.75 -21.52
N ILE A 259 -2.54 0.49 -22.41
CA ILE A 259 -2.73 -0.33 -23.61
C ILE A 259 -2.57 -1.82 -23.27
N THR A 260 -1.47 -2.20 -22.62
CA THR A 260 -1.20 -3.61 -22.27
C THR A 260 -1.80 -4.04 -20.92
N GLY A 261 -2.06 -3.09 -20.02
CA GLY A 261 -2.38 -3.37 -18.62
C GLY A 261 -1.17 -3.80 -17.79
N GLN A 262 0.05 -3.73 -18.32
CA GLN A 262 1.27 -4.07 -17.61
C GLN A 262 1.56 -3.07 -16.50
N ARG A 263 2.01 -3.57 -15.35
CA ARG A 263 2.58 -2.76 -14.27
C ARG A 263 3.99 -2.34 -14.65
N MET A 264 4.19 -1.05 -14.91
CA MET A 264 5.48 -0.47 -15.29
C MET A 264 6.34 -0.17 -14.07
N ARG A 265 5.72 0.29 -12.98
CA ARG A 265 6.37 0.61 -11.71
C ARG A 265 5.41 0.42 -10.54
N SER A 266 5.96 0.17 -9.36
CA SER A 266 5.18 0.02 -8.12
C SER A 266 5.95 0.53 -6.91
N TRP A 267 5.23 1.19 -6.00
CA TRP A 267 5.72 1.57 -4.67
C TRP A 267 4.78 0.98 -3.63
N ASN A 268 5.35 0.38 -2.59
CA ASN A 268 4.61 -0.18 -1.47
C ASN A 268 4.82 0.72 -0.26
N GLY A 269 3.75 1.07 0.44
CA GLY A 269 3.78 1.98 1.57
C GLY A 269 3.85 3.46 1.17
N MET A 270 4.29 4.28 2.12
CA MET A 270 4.42 5.73 1.94
C MET A 270 5.56 6.07 0.95
N VAL A 271 5.30 6.98 0.01
CA VAL A 271 6.31 7.52 -0.92
C VAL A 271 6.43 9.03 -0.76
N GLN A 272 7.65 9.54 -0.58
CA GLN A 272 7.90 10.97 -0.43
C GLN A 272 7.77 11.71 -1.79
N PRO A 273 7.35 12.99 -1.80
CA PRO A 273 7.18 13.77 -3.03
C PRO A 273 8.42 13.78 -3.93
N GLU A 274 9.59 13.98 -3.35
CA GLU A 274 10.86 14.13 -4.08
C GLU A 274 11.23 12.83 -4.79
N CYS A 275 11.19 11.72 -4.06
CA CYS A 275 11.45 10.39 -4.62
C CYS A 275 10.43 10.01 -5.70
N LEU A 276 9.15 10.36 -5.50
CA LEU A 276 8.12 10.09 -6.50
C LEU A 276 8.40 10.88 -7.78
N LEU A 277 8.72 12.17 -7.69
CA LEU A 277 9.01 13.01 -8.86
C LEU A 277 10.21 12.48 -9.65
N GLU A 278 11.29 12.10 -8.98
CA GLU A 278 12.47 11.49 -9.61
C GLU A 278 12.11 10.22 -10.38
N ASP A 279 11.31 9.35 -9.76
CA ASP A 279 10.88 8.11 -10.39
C ASP A 279 9.84 8.30 -11.51
N LEU A 280 9.14 9.44 -11.54
CA LEU A 280 8.18 9.79 -12.59
C LEU A 280 8.87 10.32 -13.85
N LEU A 281 10.10 10.86 -13.76
CA LEU A 281 10.83 11.46 -14.89
C LEU A 281 10.82 10.60 -16.17
N PRO A 282 11.09 9.28 -16.13
CA PRO A 282 11.11 8.44 -17.34
C PRO A 282 9.78 8.35 -18.08
N PHE A 283 8.68 8.75 -17.44
CA PHE A 283 7.32 8.65 -17.95
C PHE A 283 6.76 10.01 -18.41
N LEU A 284 7.55 11.09 -18.31
CA LEU A 284 7.11 12.45 -18.71
C LEU A 284 7.38 12.73 -20.19
N ASP A 285 8.49 12.21 -20.73
CA ASP A 285 8.94 12.55 -22.10
C ASP A 285 8.23 11.75 -23.19
N SER A 286 7.81 10.51 -22.90
CA SER A 286 7.17 9.60 -23.85
C SER A 286 5.89 9.02 -23.27
N GLY A 287 4.79 9.15 -24.03
CA GLY A 287 3.52 8.50 -23.75
C GLY A 287 3.56 6.98 -24.00
N PRO A 288 2.54 6.23 -23.55
CA PRO A 288 2.44 4.78 -23.74
C PRO A 288 2.60 4.32 -25.20
N ARG A 289 2.06 5.08 -26.17
CA ARG A 289 2.17 4.72 -27.60
C ARG A 289 3.59 4.84 -28.12
N ASP A 290 4.29 5.92 -27.78
CA ASP A 290 5.68 6.13 -28.17
C ASP A 290 6.61 5.10 -27.53
N HIS A 291 6.33 4.73 -26.28
CA HIS A 291 7.01 3.63 -25.60
C HIS A 291 6.89 2.30 -26.37
N HIS A 292 5.72 2.01 -26.95
CA HIS A 292 5.53 0.80 -27.75
C HIS A 292 6.24 0.85 -29.11
N VAL A 293 6.24 2.02 -29.75
CA VAL A 293 6.97 2.23 -31.01
C VAL A 293 8.46 2.01 -30.79
N THR A 294 9.05 2.64 -29.77
CA THR A 294 10.47 2.47 -29.44
C THR A 294 10.84 1.03 -29.06
N LEU A 295 9.99 0.31 -28.32
CA LEU A 295 10.20 -1.13 -28.05
C LEU A 295 10.15 -1.99 -29.33
N SER A 296 9.26 -1.69 -30.26
CA SER A 296 9.14 -2.43 -31.52
C SER A 296 10.36 -2.25 -32.45
N HIS A 297 11.02 -1.10 -32.38
CA HIS A 297 12.25 -0.81 -33.13
C HIS A 297 13.52 -1.37 -32.47
N LYS A 298 13.48 -1.73 -31.18
CA LYS A 298 14.60 -2.34 -30.44
C LYS A 298 14.70 -3.86 -30.59
N ARG A 299 13.85 -4.49 -31.39
CA ARG A 299 14.01 -5.90 -31.77
C ARG A 299 14.90 -5.94 -33.02
N PRO A 300 16.15 -6.45 -32.96
CA PRO A 300 16.86 -6.82 -34.18
C PRO A 300 15.99 -7.85 -34.89
N ARG A 301 15.43 -7.47 -36.04
CA ARG A 301 14.82 -8.43 -36.96
C ARG A 301 15.97 -9.22 -37.59
N GLU A 302 16.50 -10.17 -36.83
CA GLU A 302 17.33 -11.23 -37.38
C GLU A 302 16.40 -12.38 -37.75
N SER A 303 16.36 -12.69 -39.05
CA SER A 303 15.52 -13.68 -39.73
C SER A 303 14.03 -13.35 -39.92
N SER A 304 13.74 -12.59 -40.96
CA SER A 304 12.68 -13.00 -41.91
C SER A 304 13.05 -12.51 -43.30
N LEU A 305 13.39 -13.48 -44.15
CA LEU A 305 13.53 -13.33 -45.59
C LEU A 305 12.28 -12.60 -46.16
N PRO A 306 12.44 -11.57 -47.01
CA PRO A 306 11.33 -11.06 -47.79
C PRO A 306 11.03 -12.05 -48.93
N GLN A 307 9.87 -12.71 -48.88
CA GLN A 307 9.22 -13.20 -50.10
C GLN A 307 8.65 -11.99 -50.85
N PRO A 308 8.95 -11.81 -52.16
CA PRO A 308 8.32 -10.76 -52.94
C PRO A 308 6.92 -11.19 -53.40
N GLN A 309 5.89 -10.48 -52.93
CA GLN A 309 4.60 -10.42 -53.61
C GLN A 309 4.72 -9.49 -54.82
N LYS A 310 4.35 -10.04 -55.99
CA LYS A 310 4.25 -9.33 -57.26
C LYS A 310 3.14 -8.27 -57.21
N THR A 311 3.48 -7.03 -57.55
CA THR A 311 2.61 -6.09 -58.30
C THR A 311 3.50 -5.13 -59.09
N LYS A 312 3.13 -4.93 -60.35
CA LYS A 312 3.84 -4.25 -61.45
C LYS A 312 4.02 -2.74 -61.20
N ASP A 313 5.20 -2.18 -61.51
CA ASP A 313 5.34 -1.08 -62.48
C ASP A 313 6.81 -0.81 -62.84
N GLU A 314 7.01 -0.29 -64.05
CA GLU A 314 8.24 -0.19 -64.85
C GLU A 314 9.19 0.92 -64.38
N THR A 315 10.52 0.68 -64.29
CA THR A 315 11.56 1.63 -64.78
C THR A 315 12.96 0.98 -64.89
N ASN A 316 13.65 1.26 -66.00
CA ASN A 316 14.90 0.65 -66.47
C ASN A 316 16.18 1.22 -65.81
N GLU A 317 16.46 0.92 -64.54
CA GLU A 317 17.66 1.44 -63.86
C GLU A 317 18.60 0.35 -63.30
N GLU A 318 18.16 -0.90 -63.22
CA GLU A 318 18.92 -1.97 -62.54
C GLU A 318 19.98 -2.64 -63.41
N ASP A 319 19.91 -2.50 -64.75
CA ASP A 319 20.77 -3.23 -65.70
C ASP A 319 22.17 -2.61 -65.90
N GLU A 320 22.38 -1.33 -65.54
CA GLU A 320 23.71 -0.69 -65.64
C GLU A 320 24.61 -1.03 -64.43
N GLU A 321 24.04 -1.25 -63.26
CA GLU A 321 24.82 -1.48 -62.03
C GLU A 321 25.35 -2.92 -61.96
N VAL A 322 24.56 -3.89 -62.41
CA VAL A 322 24.99 -5.30 -62.54
C VAL A 322 26.09 -5.49 -63.60
N GLN A 323 26.05 -4.72 -64.69
CA GLN A 323 27.10 -4.76 -65.72
C GLN A 323 28.42 -4.15 -65.23
N ARG A 324 28.36 -3.13 -64.36
CA ARG A 324 29.54 -2.51 -63.75
C ARG A 324 30.22 -3.45 -62.74
N ALA A 325 29.45 -4.25 -62.01
CA ALA A 325 29.97 -5.25 -61.07
C ALA A 325 30.65 -6.44 -61.77
N LEU A 326 30.15 -6.87 -62.93
CA LEU A 326 30.75 -7.95 -63.71
C LEU A 326 32.08 -7.53 -64.37
N ALA A 327 32.19 -6.29 -64.83
CA ALA A 327 33.43 -5.75 -65.41
C ALA A 327 34.55 -5.63 -64.37
N ALA A 328 34.23 -5.23 -63.12
CA ALA A 328 35.20 -5.11 -62.04
C ALA A 328 35.75 -6.48 -61.57
N SER A 329 35.08 -7.58 -61.88
CA SER A 329 35.48 -8.92 -61.44
C SER A 329 36.40 -9.67 -62.42
N MET A 330 36.74 -9.07 -63.58
CA MET A 330 37.57 -9.72 -64.63
C MET A 330 38.94 -9.06 -64.87
N GLU A 331 39.34 -8.02 -64.15
CA GLU A 331 40.64 -7.37 -64.32
C GLU A 331 41.52 -7.55 -63.06
N GLY A 332 42.34 -8.61 -63.06
CA GLY A 332 43.25 -8.87 -61.95
C GLY A 332 43.99 -10.22 -62.02
N MET A 333 44.64 -10.55 -63.14
CA MET A 333 45.57 -11.68 -63.17
C MET A 333 46.75 -11.44 -64.12
N GLN A 334 47.83 -10.85 -63.59
CA GLN A 334 49.25 -11.12 -63.91
C GLN A 334 50.13 -10.07 -63.22
N GLU A 335 50.93 -10.44 -62.22
CA GLU A 335 52.39 -10.52 -62.36
C GLU A 335 53.11 -10.94 -61.07
N THR A 336 54.11 -11.78 -61.33
CA THR A 336 55.00 -12.61 -60.52
C THR A 336 56.07 -11.84 -59.73
N GLY A 337 56.43 -12.36 -58.54
CA GLY A 337 57.84 -12.65 -58.20
C GLY A 337 58.51 -11.90 -57.03
N GLY A 338 59.11 -12.66 -56.09
CA GLY A 338 60.25 -12.18 -55.29
C GLY A 338 60.33 -12.68 -53.84
N ILE A 339 61.34 -13.51 -53.55
CA ILE A 339 61.71 -14.14 -52.25
C ILE A 339 62.46 -13.16 -51.32
N SER A 340 62.30 -13.24 -49.97
CA SER A 340 63.39 -13.37 -48.95
C SER A 340 62.98 -13.19 -47.46
N LYS A 341 63.41 -14.18 -46.65
CA LYS A 341 63.79 -14.32 -45.21
C LYS A 341 63.59 -13.25 -44.10
N ASP A 342 63.16 -13.82 -42.96
CA ASP A 342 63.55 -13.68 -41.52
C ASP A 342 63.17 -12.48 -40.61
N LYS A 343 62.43 -12.88 -39.56
CA LYS A 343 62.56 -12.62 -38.10
C LYS A 343 61.95 -11.42 -37.35
N ASP A 344 61.37 -11.84 -36.22
CA ASP A 344 61.14 -11.21 -34.90
C ASP A 344 59.86 -10.40 -34.62
N GLU A 345 58.97 -11.09 -33.89
CA GLU A 345 58.40 -10.75 -32.56
C GLU A 345 57.33 -9.64 -32.36
N ILE A 346 56.30 -10.04 -31.58
CA ILE A 346 55.58 -9.29 -30.53
C ILE A 346 54.17 -8.70 -30.82
N ILE A 347 53.17 -9.42 -30.25
CA ILE A 347 52.10 -8.98 -29.32
C ILE A 347 50.68 -8.57 -29.83
N THR A 348 49.74 -9.43 -29.41
CA THR A 348 48.34 -9.29 -28.92
C THR A 348 47.18 -8.89 -29.83
N ASP A 349 46.29 -9.88 -29.94
CA ASP A 349 44.90 -9.91 -29.48
C ASP A 349 43.86 -9.05 -30.17
N LYS A 350 43.00 -9.80 -30.89
CA LYS A 350 41.66 -9.44 -31.29
C LYS A 350 40.74 -9.56 -30.08
N GLU A 351 40.03 -8.49 -29.75
CA GLU A 351 38.81 -8.56 -28.95
C GLU A 351 37.60 -8.33 -29.85
N GLU A 352 36.79 -9.38 -29.96
CA GLU A 352 35.42 -9.34 -30.41
C GLU A 352 34.55 -8.87 -29.23
N GLU A 353 34.07 -7.63 -29.25
CA GLU A 353 33.09 -7.16 -28.27
C GLU A 353 31.71 -7.73 -28.60
N THR A 354 31.32 -8.79 -27.88
CA THR A 354 29.92 -9.22 -27.72
C THR A 354 29.45 -8.89 -26.32
N CYS A 355 28.30 -8.23 -26.24
CA CYS A 355 27.68 -7.70 -25.03
C CYS A 355 27.22 -8.83 -24.08
N LEU A 356 27.93 -9.03 -22.98
CA LEU A 356 27.49 -9.81 -21.81
C LEU A 356 27.16 -8.85 -20.66
N ALA A 357 26.01 -9.07 -20.03
CA ALA A 357 25.55 -8.37 -18.85
C ALA A 357 26.68 -8.32 -17.80
N LYS A 358 26.97 -7.11 -17.30
CA LYS A 358 27.95 -6.88 -16.24
C LYS A 358 27.54 -7.65 -14.99
N THR A 359 28.12 -8.82 -14.78
CA THR A 359 28.19 -9.42 -13.46
C THR A 359 29.05 -8.48 -12.61
N PRO A 360 28.53 -7.90 -11.51
CA PRO A 360 29.35 -7.09 -10.62
C PRO A 360 30.47 -7.99 -10.08
N ALA A 361 31.72 -7.67 -10.43
CA ALA A 361 32.89 -8.33 -9.87
C ALA A 361 33.01 -7.92 -8.41
N TYR A 362 32.49 -8.76 -7.51
CA TYR A 362 32.53 -8.51 -6.08
C TYR A 362 33.97 -8.62 -5.56
N PRO A 363 34.44 -7.69 -4.70
CA PRO A 363 35.77 -7.77 -4.12
C PRO A 363 35.92 -9.03 -3.24
N PRO A 364 37.13 -9.62 -3.15
CA PRO A 364 37.37 -10.79 -2.32
C PRO A 364 37.12 -10.45 -0.85
N LEU A 365 36.44 -11.36 -0.15
CA LEU A 365 36.15 -11.19 1.27
C LEU A 365 37.44 -11.29 2.09
N PRO A 366 37.76 -10.29 2.94
CA PRO A 366 38.88 -10.40 3.87
C PRO A 366 38.67 -11.54 4.88
N GLU A 367 39.69 -11.97 5.63
CA GLU A 367 39.48 -12.90 6.75
C GLU A 367 38.60 -12.24 7.83
N GLU A 368 37.76 -13.01 8.53
CA GLU A 368 36.87 -12.44 9.54
C GLU A 368 37.68 -11.70 10.62
N PRO A 369 37.44 -10.39 10.82
CA PRO A 369 38.22 -9.59 11.74
C PRO A 369 37.97 -10.05 13.19
N LYS A 370 39.06 -10.40 13.88
CA LYS A 370 39.08 -10.78 15.31
C LYS A 370 39.77 -9.64 16.06
N GLY A 371 39.01 -8.80 16.75
CA GLY A 371 39.50 -7.57 17.37
C GLY A 371 38.51 -6.96 18.37
N ASP A 372 38.72 -5.69 18.71
CA ASP A 372 37.93 -4.99 19.72
C ASP A 372 36.44 -4.84 19.32
N LYS A 373 35.54 -5.16 20.25
CA LYS A 373 34.07 -5.11 20.07
C LYS A 373 33.54 -3.72 19.66
N ASN A 374 34.31 -2.67 19.92
CA ASN A 374 33.96 -1.29 19.58
C ASN A 374 34.20 -0.96 18.10
N LEU A 375 35.07 -1.70 17.40
CA LEU A 375 35.35 -1.51 15.98
C LEU A 375 34.60 -2.53 15.10
N LEU A 376 34.18 -3.65 15.69
CA LEU A 376 33.45 -4.71 15.00
C LEU A 376 31.94 -4.48 15.00
N CYS A 377 31.30 -4.77 13.88
CA CYS A 377 29.87 -4.93 13.77
C CYS A 377 29.51 -6.33 13.27
N ARG A 378 28.37 -6.83 13.72
CA ARG A 378 27.95 -8.21 13.47
C ARG A 378 26.69 -8.23 12.62
N VAL A 379 26.79 -8.63 11.37
CA VAL A 379 25.63 -8.63 10.47
C VAL A 379 25.09 -10.04 10.32
N GLY A 380 23.79 -10.21 10.56
CA GLY A 380 23.07 -11.45 10.29
C GLY A 380 22.38 -11.37 8.94
N VAL A 381 22.44 -12.45 8.17
CA VAL A 381 21.86 -12.56 6.84
C VAL A 381 20.93 -13.76 6.79
N ARG A 382 19.67 -13.53 6.38
CA ARG A 382 18.71 -14.59 6.04
C ARG A 382 18.80 -14.86 4.55
N LEU A 383 19.23 -16.07 4.20
CA LEU A 383 19.36 -16.52 2.83
C LEU A 383 17.97 -16.94 2.28
N PRO A 384 17.79 -16.99 0.94
CA PRO A 384 16.53 -17.38 0.31
C PRO A 384 16.14 -18.84 0.59
N ASP A 385 17.11 -19.69 0.94
CA ASP A 385 16.91 -21.07 1.37
C ASP A 385 16.40 -21.20 2.82
N GLY A 386 16.17 -20.06 3.49
CA GLY A 386 15.71 -19.98 4.88
C GLY A 386 16.83 -20.09 5.92
N ARG A 387 18.08 -20.34 5.50
CA ARG A 387 19.22 -20.41 6.43
C ARG A 387 19.59 -19.02 6.93
N ARG A 388 20.17 -18.99 8.13
CA ARG A 388 20.72 -17.76 8.73
C ARG A 388 22.22 -17.91 8.86
N VAL A 389 22.94 -16.98 8.25
CA VAL A 389 24.41 -16.90 8.33
C VAL A 389 24.77 -15.57 8.96
N GLN A 390 25.91 -15.51 9.65
CA GLN A 390 26.31 -14.31 10.37
C GLN A 390 27.80 -14.12 10.21
N ARG A 391 28.23 -12.87 10.07
CA ARG A 391 29.63 -12.52 9.87
C ARG A 391 29.97 -11.20 10.57
N ASN A 392 31.19 -11.11 11.07
CA ASN A 392 31.73 -9.88 11.63
C ASN A 392 32.40 -9.06 10.53
N PHE A 393 32.18 -7.75 10.56
CA PHE A 393 32.78 -6.75 9.68
C PHE A 393 33.33 -5.61 10.55
N LEU A 394 34.25 -4.80 10.05
CA LEU A 394 34.59 -3.54 10.72
C LEU A 394 33.47 -2.51 10.46
N ARG A 395 33.23 -1.63 11.42
CA ARG A 395 32.26 -0.53 11.27
C ARG A 395 32.57 0.39 10.09
N THR A 396 33.86 0.54 9.79
CA THR A 396 34.41 1.35 8.69
C THR A 396 34.44 0.62 7.35
N ASP A 397 34.13 -0.68 7.31
CA ASP A 397 34.14 -1.43 6.06
C ASP A 397 32.99 -0.97 5.14
N PRO A 398 33.20 -1.00 3.81
CA PRO A 398 32.16 -0.68 2.85
C PRO A 398 31.10 -1.79 2.78
N ILE A 399 29.85 -1.40 2.56
CA ILE A 399 28.70 -2.34 2.47
C ILE A 399 28.83 -3.29 1.29
N GLN A 400 29.63 -2.94 0.28
CA GLN A 400 29.96 -3.83 -0.84
C GLN A 400 30.48 -5.20 -0.37
N LEU A 401 31.17 -5.28 0.77
CA LEU A 401 31.61 -6.56 1.33
C LEU A 401 30.44 -7.45 1.79
N LEU A 402 29.29 -6.87 2.14
CA LEU A 402 28.08 -7.64 2.45
C LEU A 402 27.56 -8.37 1.20
N TRP A 403 27.65 -7.73 0.04
CA TRP A 403 27.28 -8.32 -1.24
C TRP A 403 28.22 -9.45 -1.63
N SER A 404 29.53 -9.25 -1.48
CA SER A 404 30.52 -10.33 -1.64
C SER A 404 30.21 -11.53 -0.74
N PHE A 405 29.80 -11.27 0.51
CA PHE A 405 29.45 -12.32 1.48
C PHE A 405 28.18 -13.06 1.09
N CYS A 406 27.14 -12.35 0.64
CA CYS A 406 25.92 -13.00 0.17
C CYS A 406 26.18 -13.83 -1.09
N TYR A 407 26.99 -13.30 -2.02
CA TYR A 407 27.40 -14.01 -3.23
C TYR A 407 28.16 -15.30 -2.91
N SER A 408 29.12 -15.27 -1.98
CA SER A 408 29.89 -16.48 -1.62
C SER A 408 29.04 -17.57 -0.97
N GLN A 409 27.92 -17.20 -0.32
CA GLN A 409 27.02 -18.14 0.33
C GLN A 409 25.95 -18.69 -0.61
N LEU A 410 25.73 -18.05 -1.77
CA LEU A 410 24.72 -18.39 -2.76
C LEU A 410 25.36 -19.01 -4.00
N LYS A 411 25.38 -20.34 -4.06
CA LYS A 411 25.88 -21.08 -5.25
C LYS A 411 25.08 -20.79 -6.53
N GLU A 412 23.86 -20.30 -6.39
CA GLU A 412 22.92 -19.99 -7.48
C GLU A 412 23.02 -18.53 -7.97
N ALA A 413 23.81 -17.69 -7.28
CA ALA A 413 23.97 -16.27 -7.61
C ALA A 413 24.71 -16.02 -8.93
N GLU A 414 25.40 -17.03 -9.48
CA GLU A 414 25.98 -16.99 -10.84
C GLU A 414 24.91 -17.00 -11.94
N THR A 415 23.72 -17.53 -11.63
CA THR A 415 22.64 -17.74 -12.61
C THR A 415 21.45 -16.80 -12.42
N ARG A 416 21.29 -16.23 -11.22
CA ARG A 416 20.14 -15.38 -10.88
C ARG A 416 20.56 -14.18 -10.01
N PRO A 417 20.15 -12.95 -10.37
CA PRO A 417 20.39 -11.78 -9.52
C PRO A 417 19.60 -11.86 -8.21
N PHE A 418 20.16 -11.26 -7.16
CA PHE A 418 19.53 -11.17 -5.85
C PHE A 418 19.59 -9.74 -5.31
N ARG A 419 18.68 -9.44 -4.39
CA ARG A 419 18.56 -8.16 -3.68
C ARG A 419 18.72 -8.37 -2.19
N LEU A 420 19.32 -7.39 -1.53
CA LEU A 420 19.44 -7.33 -0.08
C LEU A 420 18.43 -6.33 0.49
N THR A 421 17.71 -6.74 1.54
CA THR A 421 16.73 -5.91 2.24
C THR A 421 17.00 -5.90 3.74
N GLN A 422 17.04 -4.73 4.35
CA GLN A 422 17.14 -4.61 5.80
C GLN A 422 15.73 -4.66 6.39
N ALA A 423 15.49 -5.62 7.28
CA ALA A 423 14.22 -5.74 7.98
C ALA A 423 14.22 -4.78 9.19
N ILE A 424 13.48 -3.68 9.08
CA ILE A 424 13.25 -2.72 10.14
C ILE A 424 11.84 -2.98 10.70
N PRO A 425 11.58 -2.91 12.02
CA PRO A 425 10.22 -3.02 12.53
C PRO A 425 9.29 -2.00 11.85
N GLY A 426 8.35 -2.47 11.04
CA GLY A 426 7.38 -1.63 10.30
C GLY A 426 7.84 -1.13 8.93
N ALA A 427 9.06 -1.43 8.46
CA ALA A 427 9.55 -1.03 7.14
C ALA A 427 10.64 -1.97 6.59
N SER A 428 10.85 -1.97 5.27
CA SER A 428 11.98 -2.66 4.65
C SER A 428 12.77 -1.69 3.78
N LYS A 429 14.06 -1.54 4.06
CA LYS A 429 14.97 -0.72 3.25
C LYS A 429 15.69 -1.63 2.25
N SER A 430 15.51 -1.40 0.96
CA SER A 430 16.34 -2.04 -0.08
C SER A 430 17.77 -1.50 0.02
N LEU A 431 18.75 -2.37 -0.05
CA LEU A 431 20.16 -1.99 -0.12
C LEU A 431 20.60 -2.07 -1.57
N ASP A 432 21.36 -1.07 -2.01
CA ASP A 432 21.93 -1.00 -3.36
C ASP A 432 23.44 -1.27 -3.30
N TYR A 433 23.98 -1.94 -4.32
CA TYR A 433 25.40 -2.28 -4.39
C TYR A 433 26.30 -1.05 -4.53
N ASP A 434 25.85 -0.05 -5.27
CA ASP A 434 26.63 1.17 -5.57
C ASP A 434 26.67 2.17 -4.40
N CYS A 435 26.09 1.82 -3.26
CA CYS A 435 26.10 2.67 -2.08
C CYS A 435 27.52 2.70 -1.46
N GLN A 436 28.19 3.85 -1.53
CA GLN A 436 29.53 4.08 -0.97
C GLN A 436 29.56 4.27 0.56
N SER A 437 28.53 3.83 1.28
CA SER A 437 28.46 3.98 2.73
C SER A 437 29.12 2.82 3.46
N THR A 438 29.53 3.10 4.70
CA THR A 438 30.07 2.09 5.62
C THR A 438 28.96 1.37 6.39
N PHE A 439 29.29 0.27 7.07
CA PHE A 439 28.33 -0.46 7.92
C PHE A 439 27.77 0.41 9.08
N GLU A 440 28.55 1.37 9.58
CA GLU A 440 28.11 2.31 10.61
C GLU A 440 27.12 3.34 10.05
N GLU A 441 27.45 3.98 8.92
CA GLU A 441 26.62 5.03 8.31
C GLU A 441 25.30 4.50 7.75
N SER A 442 25.28 3.26 7.27
CA SER A 442 24.07 2.63 6.74
C SER A 442 23.11 2.12 7.81
N GLY A 443 23.52 2.11 9.08
CA GLY A 443 22.76 1.50 10.16
C GLY A 443 22.66 -0.03 10.04
N LEU A 444 23.53 -0.66 9.25
CA LEU A 444 23.57 -2.11 9.10
C LEU A 444 24.34 -2.80 10.24
N ALA A 445 25.14 -2.05 10.98
CA ALA A 445 25.87 -2.54 12.14
C ALA A 445 24.93 -3.24 13.15
N ASN A 446 25.19 -4.52 13.43
CA ASN A 446 24.41 -5.34 14.37
C ASN A 446 22.96 -5.64 13.95
N SER A 447 22.64 -5.48 12.67
CA SER A 447 21.29 -5.68 12.12
C SER A 447 21.11 -7.01 11.39
N MET A 448 19.86 -7.29 11.00
CA MET A 448 19.46 -8.45 10.23
C MET A 448 19.05 -8.05 8.81
N VAL A 449 19.71 -8.63 7.82
CA VAL A 449 19.46 -8.43 6.39
C VAL A 449 18.82 -9.70 5.82
N SER A 450 17.90 -9.56 4.89
CA SER A 450 17.25 -10.66 4.19
C SER A 450 17.62 -10.60 2.71
N VAL A 451 18.01 -11.73 2.15
CA VAL A 451 18.31 -11.87 0.72
C VAL A 451 17.10 -12.45 0.02
N THR A 452 16.70 -11.82 -1.06
CA THR A 452 15.60 -12.29 -1.91
C THR A 452 16.09 -12.34 -3.35
N TRP A 453 15.67 -13.36 -4.11
CA TRP A 453 15.93 -13.39 -5.54
C TRP A 453 15.13 -12.31 -6.26
N GLU A 454 15.72 -11.70 -7.29
CA GLU A 454 14.97 -10.83 -8.21
C GLU A 454 14.11 -11.63 -9.19
#